data_AF-A0A2V2XI74-F1
#
_entry.id   AF-A0A2V2XI74-F1
#
_cell.length_a   1.000
_cell.length_b   1.000
_cell.length_c   1.000
_cell.angle_alpha   90.00
_cell.angle_beta   90.00
_cell.angle_gamma   90.00
#
_symmetry.space_group_name_H-M   'P 1'
#
loop_
_entity.id
_entity.type
_entity.pdbx_description
1 polymer ?
#
loop_
_entity_poly.entity_id
_entity_poly.type
_entity_poly.pdbx_seq_one_letter_code
_entity_poly.pdbx_strand_id
1 'polypeptide(L)'
;MSTSSGTIAATVCSRWCFCSDPNSCSVWRATWCTSPSLSTVCCTFLNGMGFLTDPRAILPPPNSAVMLLGMGGNSMERGIRYILGEDAHIYIAEIEPAVVSTCRFAGLLKENANTHVCLDSAERTIQKCPEKCTFIFMDLFEPLSGNMVNTMPLIRQAFDILAPNGILLINEHSIPTVEHLLPLLHLFGDHNVQFVNVRGWNESIIAATKPGGNADGLGRKCSKRLATDVLNDFDHTFPGGCRIKTTF
;
A
#
# COMPACT_ATOMS: atom_id res chain seq x y z
N MET A 1 -20.66 17.27 -29.43
CA MET A 1 -20.97 16.66 -28.12
C MET A 1 -19.81 15.72 -27.77
N SER A 2 -18.91 16.16 -26.91
CA SER A 2 -17.66 15.46 -26.58
C SER A 2 -17.88 14.51 -25.40
N THR A 3 -17.68 13.22 -25.63
CA THR A 3 -17.64 12.18 -24.59
C THR A 3 -16.28 12.17 -23.92
N SER A 4 -16.17 12.67 -22.69
CA SER A 4 -14.96 12.61 -21.89
C SER A 4 -14.93 11.32 -21.05
N SER A 5 -14.08 10.38 -21.43
CA SER A 5 -13.78 9.13 -20.74
C SER A 5 -12.97 9.42 -19.46
N GLY A 6 -13.54 9.19 -18.28
CA GLY A 6 -12.84 9.29 -16.99
C GLY A 6 -12.04 8.02 -16.69
N THR A 7 -10.81 8.17 -16.22
CA THR A 7 -9.87 7.07 -15.87
C THR A 7 -9.69 7.02 -14.34
N ILE A 8 -9.54 5.84 -13.72
CA ILE A 8 -9.65 5.60 -12.26
C ILE A 8 -8.45 4.78 -11.74
N ALA A 9 -7.87 5.17 -10.60
CA ALA A 9 -6.81 4.42 -9.91
C ALA A 9 -7.40 3.43 -8.88
N ALA A 10 -6.87 2.21 -8.81
CA ALA A 10 -7.28 1.16 -7.87
C ALA A 10 -6.29 1.04 -6.69
N THR A 11 -6.82 0.89 -5.48
CA THR A 11 -6.05 0.77 -4.24
C THR A 11 -5.58 -0.67 -4.02
N VAL A 12 -4.27 -0.89 -3.88
CA VAL A 12 -3.68 -2.17 -3.44
C VAL A 12 -3.76 -2.24 -1.92
N CYS A 13 -4.55 -3.16 -1.37
CA CYS A 13 -4.61 -3.40 0.08
C CYS A 13 -3.92 -4.73 0.41
N SER A 14 -2.72 -4.64 0.99
CA SER A 14 -2.01 -5.75 1.60
C SER A 14 -2.59 -6.04 2.98
N ARG A 15 -2.90 -7.32 3.28
CA ARG A 15 -3.47 -7.72 4.56
C ARG A 15 -2.42 -8.29 5.52
N TRP A 16 -2.51 -7.86 6.77
CA TRP A 16 -1.81 -8.35 7.95
C TRP A 16 -2.70 -9.40 8.66
N CYS A 17 -2.13 -10.53 9.09
CA CYS A 17 -2.81 -11.52 9.94
C CYS A 17 -2.14 -11.54 11.33
N PHE A 18 -2.93 -11.33 12.38
CA PHE A 18 -2.51 -11.53 13.78
C PHE A 18 -3.28 -12.71 14.38
N CYS A 19 -2.57 -13.74 14.87
CA CYS A 19 -3.15 -14.82 15.66
C CYS A 19 -3.01 -14.51 17.15
N SER A 20 -4.11 -14.53 17.90
CA SER A 20 -4.11 -14.50 19.36
C SER A 20 -3.84 -15.91 19.90
N ASP A 21 -2.70 -16.13 20.54
CA ASP A 21 -2.51 -17.28 21.44
C ASP A 21 -2.82 -16.82 22.88
N PRO A 22 -3.81 -17.40 23.60
CA PRO A 22 -4.24 -16.89 24.91
C PRO A 22 -3.22 -17.03 26.05
N ASN A 23 -2.09 -17.72 25.85
CA ASN A 23 -1.23 -18.16 26.96
C ASN A 23 0.25 -17.70 26.94
N SER A 24 0.65 -16.79 26.05
CA SER A 24 2.06 -16.33 26.00
C SER A 24 2.18 -14.81 26.01
N CYS A 25 2.34 -14.25 27.20
CA CYS A 25 2.90 -12.91 27.35
C CYS A 25 4.29 -12.82 26.67
N SER A 26 4.57 -11.67 26.06
CA SER A 26 5.89 -11.17 25.66
C SER A 26 6.62 -11.83 24.47
N VAL A 27 6.02 -11.87 23.27
CA VAL A 27 6.72 -11.73 21.96
C VAL A 27 5.69 -11.27 20.90
N TRP A 28 5.84 -10.08 20.30
CA TRP A 28 5.04 -9.67 19.14
C TRP A 28 5.56 -10.39 17.89
N ARG A 29 4.80 -11.36 17.37
CA ARG A 29 5.21 -12.20 16.23
C ARG A 29 4.22 -12.04 15.08
N ALA A 30 4.64 -11.38 14.00
CA ALA A 30 3.95 -11.44 12.72
C ALA A 30 4.03 -12.89 12.22
N THR A 31 2.95 -13.64 12.37
CA THR A 31 2.92 -15.07 12.02
C THR A 31 1.90 -15.27 10.91
N TRP A 32 2.37 -15.67 9.72
CA TRP A 32 1.49 -16.28 8.73
C TRP A 32 1.11 -17.68 9.21
N CYS A 33 -0.19 -18.00 9.18
CA CYS A 33 -0.69 -19.35 9.43
C CYS A 33 0.05 -20.36 8.54
N THR A 34 0.78 -21.29 9.15
CA THR A 34 1.54 -22.37 8.49
C THR A 34 0.66 -23.52 7.99
N SER A 35 -0.62 -23.28 7.67
CA SER A 35 -1.48 -24.38 7.21
C SER A 35 -1.10 -24.75 5.77
N PRO A 36 -0.62 -25.98 5.50
CA PRO A 36 -0.09 -26.37 4.17
C PRO A 36 -1.15 -26.43 3.06
N SER A 37 -2.43 -26.20 3.37
CA SER A 37 -3.56 -26.40 2.45
C SER A 37 -4.04 -25.14 1.71
N LEU A 38 -3.48 -23.95 1.98
CA LEU A 38 -3.88 -22.69 1.31
C LEU A 38 -2.79 -22.06 0.42
N SER A 39 -1.57 -22.60 0.44
CA SER A 39 -0.46 -22.11 -0.38
C SER A 39 -0.60 -22.40 -1.88
N THR A 40 -1.55 -23.26 -2.27
CA THR A 40 -1.72 -23.72 -3.66
C THR A 40 -2.72 -22.88 -4.46
N VAL A 41 -3.55 -22.04 -3.83
CA VAL A 41 -4.66 -21.35 -4.53
C VAL A 41 -4.22 -20.06 -5.25
N CYS A 42 -3.03 -19.52 -4.96
CA CYS A 42 -2.55 -18.28 -5.58
C CYS A 42 -1.86 -18.44 -6.95
N CYS A 43 -1.79 -19.67 -7.51
CA CYS A 43 -0.89 -20.00 -8.62
C CYS A 43 -1.57 -20.43 -9.93
N THR A 44 -2.86 -20.20 -10.14
CA THR A 44 -3.51 -20.55 -11.41
C THR A 44 -4.53 -19.50 -11.83
N PHE A 45 -4.62 -19.27 -13.15
CA PHE A 45 -5.58 -18.40 -13.86
C PHE A 45 -5.14 -16.96 -14.16
N LEU A 46 -4.06 -16.83 -14.94
CA LEU A 46 -3.98 -15.78 -15.96
C LEU A 46 -3.98 -16.46 -17.35
N ASN A 47 -5.12 -17.05 -17.72
CA ASN A 47 -5.44 -17.35 -19.12
C ASN A 47 -6.93 -17.67 -19.23
N GLY A 48 -7.73 -16.73 -19.74
CA GLY A 48 -9.05 -17.04 -20.30
C GLY A 48 -10.21 -16.15 -19.86
N MET A 49 -10.55 -15.20 -20.75
CA MET A 49 -11.89 -14.77 -21.19
C MET A 49 -12.93 -14.26 -20.18
N GLY A 50 -13.46 -13.06 -20.46
CA GLY A 50 -14.84 -12.71 -20.11
C GLY A 50 -15.11 -11.22 -20.03
N PHE A 51 -15.89 -10.69 -20.98
CA PHE A 51 -16.34 -9.30 -21.05
C PHE A 51 -17.09 -8.86 -19.79
N LEU A 52 -16.47 -7.99 -19.00
CA LEU A 52 -17.11 -6.99 -18.16
C LEU A 52 -16.48 -5.64 -18.51
N THR A 53 -17.22 -4.54 -18.39
CA THR A 53 -16.71 -3.18 -18.57
C THR A 53 -15.65 -2.93 -17.51
N ASP A 54 -14.43 -3.31 -17.87
CA ASP A 54 -13.21 -3.33 -17.07
C ASP A 54 -13.06 -2.00 -16.33
N PRO A 55 -13.19 -1.94 -14.99
CA PRO A 55 -12.62 -0.84 -14.26
C PRO A 55 -11.12 -0.94 -14.51
N ARG A 56 -10.64 -0.26 -15.56
CA ARG A 56 -9.22 -0.21 -15.88
C ARG A 56 -8.53 0.41 -14.68
N ALA A 57 -8.09 -0.44 -13.77
CA ALA A 57 -7.13 -0.08 -12.76
C ALA A 57 -5.98 0.54 -13.54
N ILE A 58 -5.69 1.82 -13.29
CA ILE A 58 -4.43 2.40 -13.74
C ILE A 58 -3.35 1.67 -12.94
N LEU A 59 -2.92 0.54 -13.46
CA LEU A 59 -1.69 -0.09 -13.02
C LEU A 59 -0.58 0.85 -13.48
N PRO A 60 0.35 1.23 -12.59
CA PRO A 60 1.50 1.97 -13.01
C PRO A 60 2.30 1.10 -14.01
N PRO A 61 3.15 1.71 -14.85
CA PRO A 61 4.02 0.96 -15.75
C PRO A 61 4.78 -0.17 -15.03
N PRO A 62 5.03 -1.33 -15.66
CA PRO A 62 5.74 -2.44 -15.01
C PRO A 62 7.13 -2.07 -14.46
N ASN A 63 7.79 -1.07 -15.05
CA ASN A 63 9.09 -0.56 -14.63
C ASN A 63 8.99 0.59 -13.60
N SER A 64 7.89 0.70 -12.88
CA SER A 64 7.67 1.79 -11.94
C SER A 64 8.49 1.64 -10.67
N ALA A 65 8.96 2.77 -10.15
CA ALA A 65 9.53 2.84 -8.81
C ALA A 65 8.46 2.89 -7.73
N VAL A 66 8.61 2.04 -6.72
CA VAL A 66 7.75 1.92 -5.55
C VAL A 66 8.63 1.92 -4.29
N MET A 67 8.26 2.71 -3.30
CA MET A 67 8.94 2.76 -1.99
C MET A 67 8.04 2.17 -0.91
N LEU A 68 8.59 1.29 -0.09
CA LEU A 68 7.96 0.72 1.10
C LEU A 68 8.74 1.20 2.33
N LEU A 69 8.09 1.99 3.18
CA LEU A 69 8.67 2.47 4.42
C LEU A 69 8.12 1.58 5.54
N GLY A 70 8.94 0.63 5.99
CA GLY A 70 8.54 -0.49 6.84
C GLY A 70 8.41 -1.78 6.01
N MET A 71 9.20 -2.81 6.35
CA MET A 71 9.14 -4.10 5.66
C MET A 71 8.15 -5.05 6.32
N GLY A 72 8.18 -5.13 7.65
CA GLY A 72 7.40 -6.08 8.43
C GLY A 72 7.51 -7.51 7.90
N GLY A 73 6.38 -8.15 7.58
CA GLY A 73 6.36 -9.51 7.02
C GLY A 73 6.67 -9.62 5.53
N ASN A 74 7.10 -8.54 4.87
CA ASN A 74 7.35 -8.45 3.42
C ASN A 74 6.13 -8.79 2.54
N SER A 75 4.90 -8.65 3.05
CA SER A 75 3.68 -8.98 2.31
C SER A 75 3.37 -7.98 1.20
N MET A 76 3.64 -6.69 1.46
CA MET A 76 3.45 -5.61 0.48
C MET A 76 4.33 -5.79 -0.76
N GLU A 77 5.64 -6.01 -0.57
CA GLU A 77 6.57 -6.22 -1.69
C GLU A 77 6.12 -7.38 -2.56
N ARG A 78 5.75 -8.52 -1.96
CA ARG A 78 5.27 -9.69 -2.69
C ARG A 78 4.01 -9.41 -3.50
N GLY A 79 3.06 -8.65 -2.92
CA GLY A 79 1.84 -8.24 -3.61
C GLY A 79 2.14 -7.32 -4.78
N ILE A 80 2.99 -6.31 -4.58
CA ILE A 80 3.39 -5.36 -5.62
C ILE A 80 4.17 -6.06 -6.73
N ARG A 81 5.10 -6.94 -6.39
CA ARG A 81 5.87 -7.76 -7.34
C ARG A 81 4.96 -8.65 -8.17
N TYR A 82 3.92 -9.23 -7.57
CA TYR A 82 2.92 -10.01 -8.30
C TYR A 82 2.13 -9.17 -9.31
N ILE A 83 1.77 -7.93 -8.95
CA ILE A 83 0.96 -7.05 -9.80
C ILE A 83 1.80 -6.40 -10.90
N LEU A 84 3.00 -5.92 -10.59
CA LEU A 84 3.84 -5.14 -11.51
C LEU A 84 4.89 -5.97 -12.25
N GLY A 85 5.19 -7.18 -11.78
CA GLY A 85 6.22 -8.04 -12.34
C GLY A 85 7.63 -7.70 -11.88
N GLU A 86 8.61 -8.44 -12.40
CA GLU A 86 10.02 -8.42 -11.96
C GLU A 86 10.78 -7.13 -12.31
N ASP A 87 10.24 -6.33 -13.23
CA ASP A 87 10.87 -5.08 -13.71
C ASP A 87 10.59 -3.87 -12.80
N ALA A 88 9.66 -3.98 -11.85
CA ALA A 88 9.37 -2.89 -10.91
C ALA A 88 10.56 -2.66 -9.97
N HIS A 89 10.93 -1.40 -9.77
CA HIS A 89 11.98 -1.00 -8.85
C HIS A 89 11.36 -0.81 -7.46
N ILE A 90 11.56 -1.77 -6.55
CA ILE A 90 10.98 -1.76 -5.21
C ILE A 90 12.07 -1.43 -4.20
N TYR A 91 11.98 -0.27 -3.57
CA TYR A 91 12.86 0.17 -2.48
C TYR A 91 12.17 -0.05 -1.15
N ILE A 92 12.86 -0.66 -0.18
CA ILE A 92 12.30 -1.01 1.13
C ILE A 92 13.18 -0.43 2.22
N ALA A 93 12.63 0.40 3.10
CA ALA A 93 13.29 0.82 4.33
C ALA A 93 12.88 -0.12 5.47
N GLU A 94 13.85 -0.70 6.16
CA GLU A 94 13.63 -1.46 7.38
C GLU A 94 14.72 -1.11 8.40
N ILE A 95 14.31 -0.68 9.59
CA ILE A 95 15.27 -0.27 10.62
C ILE A 95 15.81 -1.47 11.40
N GLU A 96 15.03 -2.56 11.49
CA GLU A 96 15.34 -3.73 12.30
C GLU A 96 15.99 -4.87 11.49
N PRO A 97 17.29 -5.15 11.66
CA PRO A 97 17.97 -6.22 10.91
C PRO A 97 17.38 -7.61 11.14
N ALA A 98 16.77 -7.83 12.31
CA ALA A 98 16.10 -9.08 12.65
C ALA A 98 14.88 -9.35 11.76
N VAL A 99 14.14 -8.32 11.34
CA VAL A 99 12.99 -8.44 10.45
C VAL A 99 13.42 -8.93 9.08
N VAL A 100 14.46 -8.31 8.50
CA VAL A 100 15.03 -8.71 7.21
C VAL A 100 15.57 -10.13 7.27
N SER A 101 16.32 -10.46 8.32
CA SER A 101 16.90 -11.80 8.51
C SER A 101 15.82 -12.88 8.63
N THR A 102 14.75 -12.60 9.37
CA THR A 102 13.60 -13.50 9.50
C THR A 102 12.92 -13.73 8.16
N CYS A 103 12.69 -12.66 7.38
CA CYS A 103 12.07 -12.77 6.07
C CYS A 103 12.93 -13.55 5.06
N ARG A 104 14.26 -13.40 5.10
CA ARG A 104 15.18 -14.22 4.29
C ARG A 104 15.12 -15.69 4.70
N PHE A 105 15.24 -15.96 6.00
CA PHE A 105 15.21 -17.33 6.52
C PHE A 105 13.89 -18.06 6.19
N ALA A 106 12.77 -17.34 6.28
CA ALA A 106 11.44 -17.88 5.97
C ALA A 106 11.11 -17.92 4.46
N GLY A 107 12.03 -17.51 3.58
CA GLY A 107 11.80 -17.47 2.13
C GLY A 107 10.77 -16.43 1.69
N LEU A 108 10.53 -15.41 2.50
CA LEU A 108 9.59 -14.32 2.24
C LEU A 108 10.22 -13.16 1.47
N LEU A 109 11.55 -13.03 1.51
CA LEU A 109 12.34 -12.11 0.69
C LEU A 109 13.12 -12.91 -0.36
N LYS A 110 12.65 -12.89 -1.61
CA LYS A 110 13.31 -13.56 -2.73
C LYS A 110 14.36 -12.64 -3.37
N GLU A 111 15.37 -13.22 -4.00
CA GLU A 111 16.33 -12.45 -4.78
C GLU A 111 15.66 -11.91 -6.04
N ASN A 112 15.73 -10.59 -6.23
CA ASN A 112 15.33 -9.89 -7.43
C ASN A 112 16.27 -8.68 -7.57
N ALA A 113 16.80 -8.43 -8.78
CA ALA A 113 17.79 -7.38 -9.03
C ALA A 113 17.24 -5.94 -8.79
N ASN A 114 15.93 -5.79 -8.88
CA ASN A 114 15.16 -4.55 -8.72
C ASN A 114 14.43 -4.49 -7.37
N THR A 115 14.70 -5.39 -6.42
CA THR A 115 14.26 -5.27 -5.03
C THR A 115 15.43 -4.84 -4.15
N HIS A 116 15.35 -3.64 -3.60
CA HIS A 116 16.42 -2.98 -2.85
C HIS A 116 16.02 -2.80 -1.38
N VAL A 117 16.54 -3.66 -0.49
CA VAL A 117 16.30 -3.55 0.95
C VAL A 117 17.40 -2.69 1.59
N CYS A 118 17.00 -1.55 2.14
CA CYS A 118 17.83 -0.61 2.88
C CYS A 118 17.62 -0.81 4.39
N LEU A 119 18.65 -1.35 5.05
CA LEU A 119 18.73 -1.40 6.51
C LEU A 119 19.08 -0.02 7.07
N ASP A 120 18.11 0.87 7.14
CA ASP A 120 18.27 2.27 7.54
C ASP A 120 16.93 2.88 7.94
N SER A 121 16.95 4.11 8.48
CA SER A 121 15.73 4.85 8.77
C SER A 121 14.97 5.19 7.48
N ALA A 122 13.65 5.41 7.59
CA ALA A 122 12.82 5.80 6.45
C ALA A 122 13.33 7.10 5.79
N GLU A 123 13.73 8.09 6.58
CA GLU A 123 14.27 9.37 6.12
C GLU A 123 15.53 9.16 5.27
N ARG A 124 16.47 8.34 5.76
CA ARG A 124 17.74 8.09 5.06
C ARG A 124 17.52 7.30 3.78
N THR A 125 16.60 6.34 3.79
CA THR A 125 16.23 5.58 2.58
C THR A 125 15.60 6.48 1.52
N ILE A 126 14.70 7.39 1.90
CA ILE A 126 14.12 8.37 0.98
C ILE A 126 15.22 9.24 0.34
N GLN A 127 16.16 9.74 1.14
CA GLN A 127 17.26 10.59 0.65
C GLN A 127 18.20 9.88 -0.32
N LYS A 128 18.35 8.55 -0.20
CA LYS A 128 19.19 7.72 -1.06
C LYS A 128 18.44 7.18 -2.29
N CYS A 129 17.13 7.41 -2.39
CA CYS A 129 16.33 6.91 -3.51
C CYS A 129 16.80 7.58 -4.82
N PRO A 130 17.22 6.80 -5.83
CA PRO A 130 17.86 7.33 -7.03
C PRO A 130 16.85 7.96 -8.02
N GLU A 131 15.55 7.70 -7.85
CA GLU A 131 14.51 8.06 -8.81
C GLU A 131 13.22 8.48 -8.13
N LYS A 132 12.29 9.05 -8.91
CA LYS A 132 10.98 9.47 -8.40
C LYS A 132 10.04 8.26 -8.31
N CYS A 133 9.37 8.11 -7.18
CA CYS A 133 8.45 6.98 -6.94
C CYS A 133 7.05 7.28 -7.48
N THR A 134 6.42 6.27 -8.08
CA THR A 134 5.00 6.30 -8.46
C THR A 134 4.10 6.00 -7.27
N PHE A 135 4.56 5.14 -6.36
CA PHE A 135 3.89 4.82 -5.12
C PHE A 135 4.87 4.87 -3.96
N ILE A 136 4.42 5.41 -2.83
CA ILE A 136 5.13 5.30 -1.56
C ILE A 136 4.13 4.78 -0.54
N PHE A 137 4.48 3.70 0.15
CA PHE A 137 3.70 3.13 1.23
C PHE A 137 4.40 3.45 2.55
N MET A 138 3.70 4.14 3.44
CA MET A 138 4.12 4.43 4.81
C MET A 138 3.44 3.44 5.75
N ASP A 139 4.21 2.47 6.23
CA ASP A 139 3.78 1.45 7.18
C ASP A 139 4.83 1.30 8.30
N LEU A 140 5.13 2.43 8.93
CA LEU A 140 6.14 2.56 9.97
C LEU A 140 5.47 2.51 11.34
N PHE A 141 5.72 1.44 12.10
CA PHE A 141 5.17 1.27 13.43
C PHE A 141 6.23 1.51 14.51
N GLU A 142 5.93 2.36 15.49
CA GLU A 142 6.78 2.58 16.66
C GLU A 142 6.30 1.71 17.84
N PRO A 143 7.00 0.60 18.15
CA PRO A 143 6.54 -0.39 19.12
C PRO A 143 6.43 0.14 20.55
N LEU A 144 7.22 1.15 20.93
CA LEU A 144 7.17 1.69 22.30
C LEU A 144 5.93 2.53 22.53
N SER A 145 5.46 3.23 21.50
CA SER A 145 4.27 4.08 21.58
C SER A 145 3.00 3.38 21.12
N GLY A 146 3.13 2.29 20.35
CA GLY A 146 2.00 1.57 19.75
C GLY A 146 1.33 2.32 18.60
N ASN A 147 1.99 3.33 18.03
CA ASN A 147 1.42 4.19 16.99
C ASN A 147 2.19 4.11 15.68
N MET A 148 1.52 4.51 14.60
CA MET A 148 2.14 4.71 13.29
C MET A 148 2.98 6.00 13.26
N VAL A 149 4.11 5.96 12.58
CA VAL A 149 5.04 7.09 12.42
C VAL A 149 4.69 7.87 11.16
N ASN A 150 3.74 8.80 11.30
CA ASN A 150 3.17 9.59 10.20
C ASN A 150 3.51 11.08 10.33
N THR A 151 4.77 11.42 10.57
CA THR A 151 5.17 12.82 10.82
C THR A 151 5.20 13.66 9.53
N MET A 152 4.76 14.92 9.61
CA MET A 152 4.79 15.83 8.46
C MET A 152 6.18 16.05 7.84
N PRO A 153 7.30 16.10 8.59
CA PRO A 153 8.64 16.15 8.00
C PRO A 153 8.96 14.93 7.12
N LEU A 154 8.55 13.72 7.54
CA LEU A 154 8.74 12.51 6.76
C LEU A 154 7.82 12.50 5.52
N ILE A 155 6.55 12.88 5.70
CA ILE A 155 5.58 13.01 4.60
C ILE A 155 6.06 14.03 3.55
N ARG A 156 6.69 15.13 3.94
CA ARG A 156 7.29 16.10 3.00
C ARG A 156 8.44 15.50 2.22
N GLN A 157 9.32 14.73 2.86
CA GLN A 157 10.39 14.02 2.15
C GLN A 157 9.83 13.01 1.13
N ALA A 158 8.79 12.27 1.52
CA ALA A 158 8.08 11.36 0.61
C ALA A 158 7.43 12.13 -0.56
N PHE A 159 6.76 13.25 -0.27
CA PHE A 159 6.17 14.13 -1.28
C PHE A 159 7.23 14.60 -2.28
N ASP A 160 8.41 14.99 -1.83
CA ASP A 160 9.46 15.50 -2.70
C ASP A 160 9.93 14.44 -3.71
N ILE A 161 10.03 13.18 -3.30
CA ILE A 161 10.44 12.07 -4.19
C ILE A 161 9.29 11.41 -4.95
N LEU A 162 8.02 11.74 -4.68
CA LEU A 162 6.91 11.29 -5.52
C LEU A 162 7.00 11.89 -6.93
N ALA A 163 6.73 11.08 -7.95
CA ALA A 163 6.51 11.54 -9.31
C ALA A 163 5.19 12.34 -9.41
N PRO A 164 5.00 13.20 -10.44
CA PRO A 164 3.68 13.76 -10.73
C PRO A 164 2.62 12.65 -10.86
N ASN A 165 1.43 12.85 -10.30
CA ASN A 165 0.38 11.82 -10.13
C ASN A 165 0.75 10.64 -9.21
N GLY A 166 1.93 10.62 -8.61
CA GLY A 166 2.32 9.58 -7.67
C GLY A 166 1.46 9.61 -6.42
N ILE A 167 1.28 8.47 -5.77
CA ILE A 167 0.37 8.31 -4.65
C ILE A 167 1.17 7.93 -3.40
N LEU A 168 1.00 8.71 -2.33
CA LEU A 168 1.41 8.35 -0.99
C LEU A 168 0.25 7.59 -0.32
N LEU A 169 0.52 6.40 0.17
CA LEU A 169 -0.39 5.57 0.96
C LEU A 169 0.13 5.51 2.38
N ILE A 170 -0.68 5.92 3.35
CA ILE A 170 -0.31 5.99 4.76
C ILE A 170 -1.20 5.04 5.55
N ASN A 171 -0.60 4.06 6.21
CA ASN A 171 -1.29 3.25 7.21
C ASN A 171 -1.38 4.05 8.52
N GLU A 172 -2.58 4.12 9.08
CA GLU A 172 -2.88 4.92 10.27
C GLU A 172 -3.73 4.10 11.24
N HIS A 173 -3.30 3.98 12.50
CA HIS A 173 -4.01 3.24 13.55
C HIS A 173 -5.07 4.12 14.25
N SER A 174 -5.76 4.93 13.46
CA SER A 174 -6.89 5.73 13.90
C SER A 174 -7.80 6.11 12.72
N ILE A 175 -9.03 6.52 13.03
CA ILE A 175 -9.86 7.22 12.05
C ILE A 175 -9.39 8.68 11.98
N PRO A 176 -8.98 9.20 10.80
CA PRO A 176 -8.42 10.53 10.70
C PRO A 176 -9.46 11.60 11.05
N THR A 177 -9.06 12.57 11.87
CA THR A 177 -9.87 13.78 12.12
C THR A 177 -9.58 14.81 11.04
N VAL A 178 -10.43 15.83 10.93
CA VAL A 178 -10.18 16.97 10.03
C VAL A 178 -8.83 17.61 10.35
N GLU A 179 -8.51 17.80 11.63
CA GLU A 179 -7.24 18.39 12.08
C GLU A 179 -6.03 17.56 11.63
N HIS A 180 -6.12 16.24 11.66
CA HIS A 180 -5.06 15.35 11.16
C HIS A 180 -4.88 15.43 9.64
N LEU A 181 -5.97 15.65 8.90
CA LEU A 181 -5.93 15.72 7.43
C LEU A 181 -5.55 17.10 6.90
N LEU A 182 -5.79 18.19 7.65
CA LEU A 182 -5.51 19.56 7.19
C LEU A 182 -4.07 19.78 6.68
N PRO A 183 -3.01 19.30 7.35
CA PRO A 183 -1.65 19.42 6.84
C PRO A 183 -1.43 18.69 5.50
N LEU A 184 -2.07 17.53 5.31
CA LEU A 184 -2.03 16.77 4.06
C LEU A 184 -2.79 17.50 2.96
N LEU A 185 -3.98 18.05 3.27
CA LEU A 185 -4.78 18.84 2.33
C LEU A 185 -4.02 20.09 1.87
N HIS A 186 -3.30 20.77 2.76
CA HIS A 186 -2.45 21.91 2.38
C HIS A 186 -1.27 21.50 1.48
N LEU A 187 -0.72 20.30 1.65
CA LEU A 187 0.44 19.83 0.89
C LEU A 187 0.06 19.23 -0.47
N PHE A 188 -1.00 18.42 -0.51
CA PHE A 188 -1.43 17.67 -1.69
C PHE A 188 -2.61 18.31 -2.43
N GLY A 189 -3.43 19.11 -1.75
CA GLY A 189 -4.64 19.75 -2.29
C GLY A 189 -5.96 19.08 -1.85
N ASP A 190 -7.02 19.88 -1.72
CA ASP A 190 -8.33 19.50 -1.15
C ASP A 190 -9.04 18.32 -1.84
N HIS A 191 -8.65 18.00 -3.07
CA HIS A 191 -9.25 16.93 -3.87
C HIS A 191 -8.28 15.81 -4.20
N ASN A 192 -7.13 15.78 -3.52
CA ASN A 192 -6.08 14.81 -3.74
C ASN A 192 -5.83 13.92 -2.51
N VAL A 193 -6.48 14.20 -1.38
CA VAL A 193 -6.41 13.38 -0.17
C VAL A 193 -7.74 12.68 0.05
N GLN A 194 -7.69 11.37 0.22
CA GLN A 194 -8.83 10.50 0.54
C GLN A 194 -8.39 9.53 1.63
N PHE A 195 -9.34 8.97 2.39
CA PHE A 195 -9.03 7.89 3.30
C PHE A 195 -10.11 6.82 3.26
N VAL A 196 -9.74 5.60 3.63
CA VAL A 196 -10.63 4.46 3.77
C VAL A 196 -10.49 3.88 5.16
N ASN A 197 -11.60 3.76 5.89
CA ASN A 197 -11.63 3.01 7.14
C ASN A 197 -11.58 1.51 6.87
N VAL A 198 -10.67 0.81 7.56
CA VAL A 198 -10.56 -0.64 7.57
C VAL A 198 -11.58 -1.21 8.58
N ARG A 199 -12.76 -1.63 8.09
CA ARG A 199 -13.88 -2.04 8.94
C ARG A 199 -13.50 -3.09 9.99
N GLY A 200 -13.95 -2.84 11.22
CA GLY A 200 -13.78 -3.72 12.37
C GLY A 200 -12.60 -3.32 13.25
N TRP A 201 -11.80 -2.35 12.81
CA TRP A 201 -10.61 -1.87 13.48
C TRP A 201 -10.62 -0.34 13.54
N ASN A 202 -9.90 0.22 14.50
CA ASN A 202 -9.66 1.66 14.55
C ASN A 202 -8.46 1.99 13.66
N GLU A 203 -8.55 1.65 12.37
CA GLU A 203 -7.46 1.77 11.40
C GLU A 203 -7.99 2.39 10.10
N SER A 204 -7.14 3.16 9.43
CA SER A 204 -7.44 3.76 8.15
C SER A 204 -6.23 3.76 7.23
N ILE A 205 -6.50 3.74 5.92
CA ILE A 205 -5.50 4.00 4.89
C ILE A 205 -5.81 5.37 4.31
N ILE A 206 -4.86 6.30 4.40
CA ILE A 206 -4.93 7.61 3.75
C ILE A 206 -4.18 7.52 2.43
N ALA A 207 -4.84 7.91 1.33
CA ALA A 207 -4.26 8.02 0.01
C ALA A 207 -4.15 9.50 -0.38
N ALA A 208 -2.94 9.96 -0.68
CA ALA A 208 -2.65 11.34 -1.06
C ALA A 208 -1.93 11.37 -2.42
N THR A 209 -2.56 11.97 -3.44
CA THR A 209 -2.06 12.04 -4.82
C THR A 209 -1.27 13.33 -5.04
N LYS A 210 -0.04 13.24 -5.55
CA LYS A 210 0.79 14.42 -5.81
C LYS A 210 0.17 15.29 -6.92
N PRO A 211 -0.05 16.59 -6.69
CA PRO A 211 -0.62 17.51 -7.68
C PRO A 211 0.34 17.76 -8.85
N GLY A 212 -0.16 18.43 -9.90
CA GLY A 212 0.64 18.85 -11.06
C GLY A 212 0.69 17.86 -12.22
N GLY A 213 -0.15 16.82 -12.21
CA GLY A 213 -0.35 15.93 -13.36
C GLY A 213 -1.82 15.81 -13.77
N ASN A 214 -2.13 14.90 -14.68
CA ASN A 214 -3.49 14.71 -15.20
C ASN A 214 -4.49 14.12 -14.18
N ALA A 215 -4.01 13.58 -13.06
CA ALA A 215 -4.84 13.05 -11.97
C ALA A 215 -5.17 14.11 -10.90
N ASP A 216 -4.58 15.31 -11.00
CA ASP A 216 -4.79 16.39 -10.04
C ASP A 216 -6.26 16.80 -9.94
N GLY A 217 -6.78 16.79 -8.72
CA GLY A 217 -8.16 17.12 -8.39
C GLY A 217 -9.20 16.07 -8.82
N LEU A 218 -8.78 14.92 -9.36
CA LEU A 218 -9.71 13.85 -9.73
C LEU A 218 -10.34 13.17 -8.52
N GLY A 219 -9.78 13.29 -7.31
CA GLY A 219 -10.39 12.74 -6.11
C GLY A 219 -11.79 13.29 -5.82
N ARG A 220 -12.15 14.46 -6.34
CA ARG A 220 -13.54 14.98 -6.29
C ARG A 220 -14.56 14.07 -7.00
N LYS A 221 -14.10 13.22 -7.92
CA LYS A 221 -14.91 12.24 -8.65
C LYS A 221 -14.95 10.89 -7.95
N CYS A 222 -14.07 10.64 -6.98
CA CYS A 222 -14.12 9.44 -6.18
C CYS A 222 -15.38 9.47 -5.32
N SER A 223 -16.09 8.34 -5.29
CA SER A 223 -17.30 8.19 -4.50
C SER A 223 -17.26 6.87 -3.75
N LYS A 224 -18.01 6.81 -2.65
CA LYS A 224 -18.21 5.58 -1.88
C LYS A 224 -18.67 4.41 -2.76
N ARG A 225 -19.57 4.70 -3.71
CA ARG A 225 -20.06 3.72 -4.68
C ARG A 225 -18.91 3.18 -5.52
N LEU A 226 -18.11 4.06 -6.12
CA LEU A 226 -16.98 3.66 -6.95
C LEU A 226 -15.96 2.80 -6.18
N ALA A 227 -15.61 3.18 -4.95
CA ALA A 227 -14.71 2.37 -4.13
C ALA A 227 -15.30 0.99 -3.78
N THR A 228 -16.61 0.95 -3.53
CA THR A 228 -17.32 -0.32 -3.28
C THR A 228 -17.34 -1.20 -4.53
N ASP A 229 -17.59 -0.60 -5.70
CA ASP A 229 -17.62 -1.32 -6.98
C ASP A 229 -16.23 -1.93 -7.28
N VAL A 230 -15.14 -1.16 -7.13
CA VAL A 230 -13.77 -1.64 -7.30
C VAL A 230 -13.44 -2.78 -6.32
N LEU A 231 -13.84 -2.66 -5.06
CA LEU A 231 -13.61 -3.72 -4.06
C LEU A 231 -14.41 -4.98 -4.37
N ASN A 232 -15.67 -4.85 -4.81
CA ASN A 232 -16.48 -5.99 -5.20
C ASN A 232 -15.86 -6.69 -6.42
N ASP A 233 -15.41 -5.94 -7.42
CA ASP A 233 -14.76 -6.49 -8.61
C ASP A 233 -13.46 -7.22 -8.24
N PHE A 234 -12.68 -6.67 -7.28
CA PHE A 234 -11.51 -7.34 -6.74
C PHE A 234 -11.87 -8.64 -6.01
N ASP A 235 -12.86 -8.62 -5.11
CA ASP A 235 -13.34 -9.82 -4.39
C ASP A 235 -13.89 -10.90 -5.33
N HIS A 236 -14.53 -10.49 -6.44
CA HIS A 236 -15.00 -11.39 -7.49
C HIS A 236 -13.85 -12.01 -8.28
N THR A 237 -12.82 -11.23 -8.58
CA THR A 237 -11.64 -11.67 -9.35
C THR A 237 -10.71 -12.54 -8.50
N PHE A 238 -10.62 -12.26 -7.20
CA PHE A 238 -9.77 -12.96 -6.24
C PHE A 238 -10.59 -13.58 -5.09
N PRO A 239 -11.45 -14.57 -5.38
CA PRO A 239 -12.35 -15.16 -4.39
C PRO A 239 -11.56 -15.85 -3.26
N GLY A 240 -11.90 -15.52 -2.01
CA GLY A 240 -11.20 -16.02 -0.82
C GLY A 240 -10.27 -14.98 -0.16
N GLY A 241 -10.05 -13.83 -0.78
CA GLY A 241 -9.54 -12.63 -0.12
C GLY A 241 -10.50 -12.15 0.98
N CYS A 242 -9.99 -11.49 2.00
CA CYS A 242 -10.87 -11.03 3.07
C CYS A 242 -11.53 -9.70 2.74
N ARG A 243 -12.86 -9.65 2.89
CA ARG A 243 -13.69 -8.53 2.50
C ARG A 243 -13.35 -7.26 3.28
N ILE A 244 -12.78 -6.27 2.61
CA ILE A 244 -12.68 -4.90 3.11
C ILE A 244 -14.04 -4.26 2.84
N LYS A 245 -14.72 -3.79 3.89
CA LYS A 245 -15.95 -3.02 3.72
C LYS A 245 -15.65 -1.57 4.06
N THR A 246 -15.72 -0.70 3.05
CA THR A 246 -15.47 0.74 3.21
C THR A 246 -16.53 1.41 4.09
N THR A 247 -16.08 2.12 5.11
CA THR A 247 -16.88 3.14 5.82
C THR A 247 -16.23 4.49 5.51
N PHE A 248 -17.01 5.43 4.98
CA PHE A 248 -16.60 6.80 4.66
C PHE A 248 -17.29 7.72 5.66
#